data_AF-A0A4V6YCE8-F1
#
_entry.id   AF-A0A4V6YCE8-F1
#
_cell.length_a   1.000
_cell.length_b   1.000
_cell.length_c   1.000
_cell.angle_alpha   90.00
_cell.angle_beta   90.00
_cell.angle_gamma   90.00
#
_symmetry.space_group_name_H-M   'P 1'
#
loop_
_entity.id
_entity.type
_entity.pdbx_description
1 polymer ?
#
loop_
_entity_poly.entity_id
_entity_poly.type
_entity_poly.pdbx_seq_one_letter_code
_entity_poly.pdbx_strand_id
1 'polypeptide(L)'
;LAAVMLGFVFLYWAQDLPIASGLYAAFRSTGRGMDAALGTNVFRHPVMWQSMATGVLVGVVAPLVGSFLVHREMALIGETLAHTAFAGVAIGILVNASTGWDGSLLLVALVVAVCGAVAVQWLTAHTDAYGDVPIAIMLSGSFAVGTLIVSYGRGLTAINIEGYLFGNLAVVTVEGARLMSVLSVLVVVGVALTYKQLLFITFDEQAARVAQLNVTGYN
;
A
#
# COMPACT_ATOMS: atom_id res chain seq x y z
N LEU A 1 12.61 2.61 15.21
CA LEU A 1 11.37 1.79 15.20
C LEU A 1 11.18 1.05 13.88
N ALA A 2 11.10 1.73 12.72
CA ALA A 2 10.89 1.09 11.41
C ALA A 2 11.91 -0.03 11.08
N ALA A 3 13.20 0.19 11.34
CA ALA A 3 14.23 -0.85 11.14
C ALA A 3 14.00 -2.10 12.02
N VAL A 4 13.51 -1.93 13.24
CA VAL A 4 13.16 -3.05 14.14
C VAL A 4 11.97 -3.82 13.59
N MET A 5 10.97 -3.11 13.05
CA MET A 5 9.80 -3.73 12.42
C MET A 5 10.15 -4.49 11.14
N LEU A 6 11.05 -3.96 10.30
CA LEU A 6 11.61 -4.67 9.15
C LEU A 6 12.38 -5.91 9.58
N GLY A 7 13.20 -5.80 10.63
CA GLY A 7 13.91 -6.93 11.24
C GLY A 7 12.95 -8.02 11.72
N PHE A 8 11.83 -7.65 12.35
CA PHE A 8 10.79 -8.59 12.74
C PHE A 8 10.20 -9.32 11.52
N VAL A 9 9.77 -8.59 10.48
CA VAL A 9 9.19 -9.20 9.28
C VAL A 9 10.20 -10.13 8.60
N PHE A 10 11.47 -9.74 8.56
CA PHE A 10 12.55 -10.57 8.01
C PHE A 10 12.78 -11.84 8.84
N LEU A 11 12.85 -11.73 10.18
CA LEU A 11 13.02 -12.88 11.07
C LEU A 11 11.84 -13.84 10.98
N TYR A 12 10.62 -13.32 10.87
CA TYR A 12 9.43 -14.12 10.64
C TYR A 12 9.51 -14.85 9.30
N TRP A 13 9.94 -14.16 8.24
CA TRP A 13 10.11 -14.74 6.91
C TRP A 13 11.19 -15.82 6.87
N ALA A 14 12.30 -15.61 7.57
CA ALA A 14 13.44 -16.52 7.61
C ALA A 14 13.33 -17.62 8.67
N GLN A 15 12.18 -17.78 9.34
CA GLN A 15 12.02 -18.67 10.49
C GLN A 15 12.37 -20.15 10.23
N ASP A 16 12.36 -20.58 8.97
CA ASP A 16 12.74 -21.94 8.57
C ASP A 16 14.26 -22.19 8.69
N LEU A 17 15.07 -21.13 8.75
CA LEU A 17 16.51 -21.22 8.96
C LEU A 17 16.82 -21.34 10.46
N PRO A 18 17.71 -22.27 10.88
CA PRO A 18 17.95 -22.56 12.30
C PRO A 18 18.52 -21.38 13.10
N ILE A 19 19.26 -20.47 12.45
CA ILE A 19 19.78 -19.26 13.11
C ILE A 19 18.66 -18.23 13.33
N ALA A 20 17.78 -18.08 12.34
CA ALA A 20 16.67 -17.12 12.39
C ALA A 20 15.55 -17.58 13.32
N SER A 21 15.30 -18.88 13.44
CA SER A 21 14.33 -19.43 14.38
C SER A 21 14.70 -19.13 15.84
N GLY A 22 16.00 -19.19 16.18
CA GLY A 22 16.52 -18.82 17.49
C GLY A 22 16.34 -17.32 17.79
N LEU A 23 16.66 -16.46 16.82
CA LEU A 23 16.46 -15.01 16.95
C LEU A 23 14.97 -14.63 17.05
N TYR A 24 14.10 -15.30 16.29
CA TYR A 24 12.66 -15.09 16.35
C TYR A 24 12.08 -15.58 17.70
N ALA A 25 12.59 -16.68 18.24
CA ALA A 25 12.23 -17.15 19.58
C ALA A 25 12.67 -16.18 20.67
N ALA A 26 13.87 -15.60 20.55
CA ALA A 26 14.35 -14.53 21.43
C ALA A 26 13.42 -13.30 21.34
N PHE A 27 13.06 -12.86 20.14
CA PHE A 27 12.12 -11.76 19.93
C PHE A 27 10.76 -12.02 20.59
N ARG A 28 10.19 -13.22 20.44
CA ARG A 28 8.95 -13.62 21.13
C ARG A 28 9.10 -13.69 22.65
N SER A 29 10.28 -14.02 23.16
CA SER A 29 10.54 -14.00 24.60
C SER A 29 10.53 -12.57 25.14
N THR A 30 11.09 -11.62 24.39
CA THR A 30 11.03 -10.19 24.71
C THR A 30 9.59 -9.69 24.70
N GLY A 31 8.80 -10.07 23.69
CA GLY A 31 7.37 -9.73 23.65
C GLY A 31 6.59 -10.26 24.87
N ARG A 32 6.85 -11.49 25.30
CA ARG A 32 6.26 -12.05 26.54
C ARG A 32 6.72 -11.31 27.81
N GLY A 33 7.98 -10.86 27.84
CA GLY A 33 8.49 -10.03 28.93
C GLY A 33 7.80 -8.66 29.01
N MET A 34 7.54 -8.04 27.85
CA MET A 34 6.78 -6.79 27.77
C MET A 34 5.32 -6.98 28.23
N ASP A 35 4.67 -8.06 27.80
CA ASP A 35 3.33 -8.43 28.26
C ASP A 35 3.28 -8.60 29.78
N ALA A 36 4.28 -9.27 30.38
CA ALA A 36 4.37 -9.42 31.83
C ALA A 36 4.58 -8.09 32.57
N ALA A 37 5.39 -7.19 32.01
CA ALA A 37 5.62 -5.86 32.59
C ALA A 37 4.39 -4.94 32.50
N LEU A 38 3.62 -5.05 31.42
CA LEU A 38 2.43 -4.23 31.16
C LEU A 38 1.14 -4.85 31.70
N GLY A 39 1.18 -6.10 32.17
CA GLY A 39 -0.01 -6.86 32.58
C GLY A 39 -0.96 -7.19 31.42
N THR A 40 -0.44 -7.24 30.19
CA THR A 40 -1.22 -7.48 28.96
C THR A 40 -0.87 -8.83 28.32
N ASN A 41 -1.60 -9.19 27.27
CA ASN A 41 -1.42 -10.45 26.52
C ASN A 41 -1.32 -10.19 25.01
N VAL A 42 -0.82 -9.02 24.63
CA VAL A 42 -0.94 -8.46 23.28
C VAL A 42 0.30 -8.78 22.45
N PHE A 43 1.49 -8.65 23.03
CA PHE A 43 2.78 -8.82 22.34
C PHE A 43 3.22 -10.28 22.21
N ARG A 44 2.55 -11.23 22.86
CA ARG A 44 2.77 -12.66 22.63
C ARG A 44 2.26 -13.15 21.27
N HIS A 45 1.31 -12.44 20.65
CA HIS A 45 0.70 -12.85 19.39
C HIS A 45 1.44 -12.25 18.17
N PRO A 46 1.83 -13.06 17.16
CA PRO A 46 2.53 -12.56 15.97
C PRO A 46 1.73 -11.54 15.16
N VAL A 47 0.41 -11.66 15.15
CA VAL A 47 -0.50 -10.76 14.43
C VAL A 47 -0.32 -9.32 14.89
N MET A 48 -0.15 -9.08 16.20
CA MET A 48 0.08 -7.74 16.72
C MET A 48 1.33 -7.10 16.13
N TRP A 49 2.43 -7.85 16.08
CA TRP A 49 3.69 -7.38 15.52
C TRP A 49 3.59 -7.13 14.01
N GLN A 50 2.79 -7.92 13.30
CA GLN A 50 2.51 -7.71 11.87
C GLN A 50 1.72 -6.41 11.66
N SER A 51 0.64 -6.19 12.42
CA SER A 51 -0.15 -4.95 12.37
C SER A 51 0.70 -3.72 12.70
N MET A 52 1.52 -3.79 13.75
CA MET A 52 2.43 -2.71 14.13
C MET A 52 3.49 -2.45 13.06
N ALA A 53 4.10 -3.50 12.50
CA ALA A 53 5.08 -3.37 11.45
C ALA A 53 4.48 -2.69 10.22
N THR A 54 3.33 -3.16 9.74
CA THR A 54 2.61 -2.56 8.61
C THR A 54 2.25 -1.10 8.89
N GLY A 55 1.70 -0.78 10.06
CA GLY A 55 1.35 0.59 10.43
C GLY A 55 2.56 1.54 10.45
N VAL A 56 3.69 1.10 11.02
CA VAL A 56 4.94 1.89 11.03
C VAL A 56 5.49 2.09 9.62
N LEU A 57 5.45 1.05 8.78
CA LEU A 57 5.94 1.11 7.40
C LEU A 57 5.10 2.05 6.53
N VAL A 58 3.76 1.95 6.62
CA VAL A 58 2.84 2.88 5.96
C VAL A 58 3.09 4.30 6.47
N GLY A 59 3.25 4.49 7.78
CA GLY A 59 3.54 5.80 8.39
C GLY A 59 4.87 6.43 7.98
N VAL A 60 5.81 5.66 7.41
CA VAL A 60 7.05 6.19 6.81
C VAL A 60 6.86 6.50 5.33
N VAL A 61 6.26 5.57 4.58
CA VAL A 61 6.11 5.69 3.12
C VAL A 61 5.13 6.80 2.74
N ALA A 62 4.00 6.88 3.44
CA ALA A 62 2.95 7.85 3.14
C ALA A 62 3.43 9.32 3.17
N PRO A 63 4.09 9.82 4.23
CA PRO A 63 4.61 11.19 4.23
C PRO A 63 5.79 11.38 3.27
N LEU A 64 6.62 10.35 3.07
CA LEU A 64 7.77 10.42 2.17
C LEU A 64 7.33 10.67 0.73
N VAL A 65 6.37 9.90 0.22
CA VAL A 65 5.82 10.09 -1.13
C VAL A 65 4.85 11.27 -1.17
N GLY A 66 3.98 11.39 -0.16
CA GLY A 66 2.96 12.43 -0.08
C GLY A 66 3.53 13.86 -0.10
N SER A 67 4.72 14.08 0.48
CA SER A 67 5.39 15.38 0.45
C SER A 67 5.62 15.90 -0.97
N PHE A 68 6.07 15.04 -1.90
CA PHE A 68 6.27 15.40 -3.30
C PHE A 68 4.93 15.59 -4.02
N LEU A 69 3.96 14.71 -3.78
CA LEU A 69 2.65 14.76 -4.44
C LEU A 69 1.88 16.04 -4.09
N VAL A 70 1.95 16.49 -2.84
CA VAL A 70 1.31 17.74 -2.40
C VAL A 70 1.93 18.95 -3.10
N HIS A 71 3.26 19.00 -3.24
CA HIS A 71 3.93 20.10 -3.95
C HIS A 71 3.65 20.10 -5.46
N ARG A 72 3.24 18.96 -6.01
CA ARG A 72 2.86 18.81 -7.41
C ARG A 72 1.35 18.96 -7.66
N GLU A 73 0.62 19.49 -6.68
CA GLU A 73 -0.84 19.65 -6.74
C GLU A 73 -1.59 18.32 -7.01
N MET A 74 -1.02 17.19 -6.58
CA MET A 74 -1.63 15.85 -6.70
C MET A 74 -1.99 15.27 -5.33
N ALA A 75 -2.48 16.09 -4.42
CA ALA A 75 -2.74 15.68 -3.04
C ALA A 75 -3.81 14.56 -2.94
N LEU A 76 -4.78 14.55 -3.86
CA LEU A 76 -5.92 13.63 -3.88
C LEU A 76 -5.63 12.28 -4.57
N ILE A 77 -4.45 12.10 -5.15
CA ILE A 77 -4.12 10.86 -5.87
C ILE A 77 -4.11 9.66 -4.92
N GLY A 78 -3.68 9.83 -3.66
CA GLY A 78 -3.66 8.76 -2.67
C GLY A 78 -5.04 8.21 -2.34
N GLU A 79 -6.04 9.08 -2.18
CA GLU A 79 -7.45 8.70 -1.96
C GLU A 79 -8.01 7.95 -3.17
N THR A 80 -7.75 8.48 -4.37
CA THR A 80 -8.16 7.87 -5.65
C THR A 80 -7.57 6.47 -5.83
N LEU A 81 -6.30 6.28 -5.48
CA LEU A 81 -5.62 4.99 -5.54
C LEU A 81 -6.15 3.99 -4.50
N ALA A 82 -6.57 4.46 -3.32
CA ALA A 82 -7.21 3.61 -2.33
C ALA A 82 -8.57 3.06 -2.81
N HIS A 83 -9.39 3.90 -3.45
CA HIS A 83 -10.69 3.49 -3.98
C HIS A 83 -10.60 2.64 -5.25
N THR A 84 -9.60 2.88 -6.12
CA THR A 84 -9.29 1.96 -7.23
C THR A 84 -8.78 0.61 -6.73
N ALA A 85 -7.94 0.57 -5.69
CA ALA A 85 -7.54 -0.68 -5.06
C ALA A 85 -8.75 -1.45 -4.49
N PHE A 86 -9.69 -0.75 -3.84
CA PHE A 86 -10.95 -1.33 -3.37
C PHE A 86 -11.78 -1.95 -4.52
N ALA A 87 -11.88 -1.26 -5.67
CA ALA A 87 -12.51 -1.83 -6.85
C ALA A 87 -11.80 -3.10 -7.34
N GLY A 88 -10.47 -3.15 -7.26
CA GLY A 88 -9.68 -4.35 -7.54
C GLY A 88 -9.97 -5.51 -6.59
N VAL A 89 -10.09 -5.25 -5.29
CA VAL A 89 -10.53 -6.24 -4.30
C VAL A 89 -11.90 -6.79 -4.67
N ALA A 90 -12.87 -5.91 -5.00
CA ALA A 90 -14.21 -6.31 -5.41
C ALA A 90 -14.19 -7.22 -6.65
N ILE A 91 -13.39 -6.88 -7.67
CA ILE A 91 -13.18 -7.70 -8.88
C ILE A 91 -12.62 -9.07 -8.48
N GLY A 92 -11.59 -9.10 -7.64
CA GLY A 92 -10.97 -10.35 -7.18
C GLY A 92 -11.96 -11.28 -6.48
N ILE A 93 -12.84 -10.73 -5.64
CA ILE A 93 -13.86 -11.51 -4.94
C ILE A 93 -14.89 -12.08 -5.93
N LEU A 94 -15.34 -11.28 -6.90
CA LEU A 94 -16.28 -11.75 -7.92
C LEU A 94 -15.69 -12.87 -8.79
N VAL A 95 -14.41 -12.77 -9.15
CA VAL A 95 -13.70 -13.81 -9.91
C VAL A 95 -13.54 -15.08 -9.08
N ASN A 96 -13.17 -14.96 -7.81
CA ASN A 96 -13.10 -16.09 -6.88
C ASN A 96 -14.48 -16.78 -6.76
N ALA A 97 -15.56 -16.01 -6.59
CA ALA A 97 -16.90 -16.54 -6.42
C ALA A 97 -17.48 -17.19 -7.70
N SER A 98 -17.13 -16.68 -8.89
CA SER A 98 -17.63 -17.20 -10.17
C SER A 98 -16.83 -18.38 -10.72
N THR A 99 -15.51 -18.40 -10.51
CA THR A 99 -14.58 -19.36 -11.13
C THR A 99 -13.96 -20.32 -10.12
N GLY A 100 -14.08 -20.05 -8.82
CA GLY A 100 -13.39 -20.80 -7.75
C GLY A 100 -11.90 -20.49 -7.66
N TRP A 101 -11.44 -19.37 -8.24
CA TRP A 101 -10.03 -19.03 -8.30
C TRP A 101 -9.51 -18.51 -6.94
N ASP A 102 -8.66 -19.28 -6.26
CA ASP A 102 -8.06 -18.94 -4.96
C ASP A 102 -6.80 -18.06 -5.07
N GLY A 103 -6.85 -17.04 -5.93
CA GLY A 103 -5.75 -16.10 -6.11
C GLY A 103 -5.63 -15.08 -4.98
N SER A 104 -4.45 -14.47 -4.85
CA SER A 104 -4.24 -13.42 -3.85
C SER A 104 -5.00 -12.16 -4.21
N LEU A 105 -6.03 -11.84 -3.42
CA LEU A 105 -6.83 -10.62 -3.52
C LEU A 105 -5.97 -9.35 -3.46
N LEU A 106 -4.90 -9.40 -2.65
CA LEU A 106 -3.94 -8.31 -2.51
C LEU A 106 -3.20 -8.01 -3.81
N LEU A 107 -2.85 -9.05 -4.59
CA LEU A 107 -2.20 -8.87 -5.89
C LEU A 107 -3.16 -8.26 -6.90
N VAL A 108 -4.42 -8.70 -6.92
CA VAL A 108 -5.44 -8.10 -7.80
C VAL A 108 -5.63 -6.63 -7.46
N ALA A 109 -5.76 -6.29 -6.17
CA ALA A 109 -5.88 -4.92 -5.71
C ALA A 109 -4.67 -4.07 -6.12
N LEU A 110 -3.46 -4.59 -5.95
CA LEU A 110 -2.21 -3.91 -6.35
C LEU A 110 -2.17 -3.67 -7.86
N VAL A 111 -2.46 -4.68 -8.68
CA VAL A 111 -2.46 -4.56 -10.14
C VAL A 111 -3.50 -3.53 -10.60
N VAL A 112 -4.72 -3.59 -10.06
CA VAL A 112 -5.77 -2.63 -10.40
C VAL A 112 -5.42 -1.22 -9.95
N ALA A 113 -4.79 -1.05 -8.78
CA ALA A 113 -4.31 0.25 -8.32
C ALA A 113 -3.20 0.81 -9.24
N VAL A 114 -2.26 -0.03 -9.69
CA VAL A 114 -1.21 0.38 -10.65
C VAL A 114 -1.83 0.77 -11.99
N CYS A 115 -2.74 -0.04 -12.53
CA CYS A 115 -3.49 0.32 -13.72
C CYS A 115 -4.28 1.62 -13.52
N GLY A 116 -4.84 1.83 -12.32
CA GLY A 116 -5.55 3.04 -11.96
C GLY A 116 -4.64 4.28 -11.96
N ALA A 117 -3.43 4.18 -11.40
CA ALA A 117 -2.44 5.25 -11.41
C ALA A 117 -2.03 5.61 -12.85
N VAL A 118 -1.79 4.61 -13.70
CA VAL A 118 -1.49 4.82 -15.12
C VAL A 118 -2.67 5.45 -15.85
N ALA A 119 -3.91 5.04 -15.54
CA ALA A 119 -5.11 5.62 -16.13
C ALA A 119 -5.30 7.09 -15.72
N VAL A 120 -5.04 7.45 -14.45
CA VAL A 120 -5.02 8.85 -14.01
C VAL A 120 -4.00 9.64 -14.80
N GLN A 121 -2.76 9.16 -14.89
CA GLN A 121 -1.69 9.84 -15.63
C GLN A 121 -2.02 10.01 -17.11
N TRP A 122 -2.61 8.98 -17.74
CA TRP A 122 -3.05 9.03 -19.12
C TRP A 122 -4.17 10.06 -19.32
N LEU A 123 -5.15 10.09 -18.42
CA LEU A 123 -6.26 11.03 -18.47
C LEU A 123 -5.77 12.47 -18.26
N THR A 124 -4.86 12.70 -17.33
CA THR A 124 -4.20 14.01 -17.13
C THR A 124 -3.43 14.46 -18.36
N ALA A 125 -2.78 13.54 -19.09
CA ALA A 125 -2.01 13.89 -20.28
C ALA A 125 -2.87 14.19 -21.52
N HIS A 126 -4.09 13.65 -21.60
CA HIS A 126 -4.96 13.75 -22.79
C HIS A 126 -6.18 14.65 -22.60
N THR A 127 -6.42 15.14 -21.39
CA THR A 127 -7.53 16.03 -21.11
C THR A 127 -6.98 17.42 -20.86
N ASP A 128 -7.48 18.43 -21.57
CA ASP A 128 -7.25 19.85 -21.25
C ASP A 128 -7.99 20.29 -19.96
N ALA A 129 -8.18 19.35 -19.04
CA ALA A 129 -8.84 19.60 -17.77
C ALA A 129 -7.83 20.23 -16.81
N TYR A 130 -8.23 21.36 -16.24
CA TYR A 130 -7.45 22.06 -15.24
C TYR A 130 -7.38 21.25 -13.93
N GLY A 131 -6.19 21.13 -13.35
CA GLY A 131 -5.98 20.64 -11.98
C GLY A 131 -6.43 19.20 -11.72
N ASP A 132 -7.06 18.98 -10.55
CA ASP A 132 -7.42 17.66 -9.99
C ASP A 132 -8.59 16.93 -10.68
N VAL A 133 -9.10 17.42 -11.82
CA VAL A 133 -10.30 16.86 -12.47
C VAL A 133 -10.13 15.39 -12.90
N PRO A 134 -9.03 14.97 -13.57
CA PRO A 134 -8.81 13.56 -13.89
C PRO A 134 -8.81 12.64 -12.67
N ILE A 135 -8.24 13.13 -11.56
CA ILE A 135 -8.19 12.44 -10.27
C ILE A 135 -9.61 12.25 -9.72
N ALA A 136 -10.44 13.31 -9.73
CA ALA A 136 -11.83 13.26 -9.26
C ALA A 136 -12.72 12.33 -10.12
N ILE A 137 -12.53 12.32 -11.44
CA ILE A 137 -13.23 11.40 -12.35
C ILE A 137 -12.87 9.95 -12.00
N MET A 138 -11.58 9.67 -11.82
CA MET A 138 -11.14 8.32 -11.47
C MET A 138 -11.61 7.89 -10.07
N LEU A 139 -11.62 8.80 -9.11
CA LEU A 139 -12.11 8.56 -7.75
C LEU A 139 -13.59 8.13 -7.78
N SER A 140 -14.45 8.95 -8.37
CA SER A 140 -15.89 8.67 -8.47
C SER A 140 -16.19 7.43 -9.32
N GLY A 141 -15.50 7.27 -10.46
CA GLY A 141 -15.65 6.12 -11.34
C GLY A 141 -15.24 4.80 -10.68
N SER A 142 -14.08 4.77 -10.02
CA SER A 142 -13.60 3.56 -9.35
C SER A 142 -14.48 3.17 -8.16
N PHE A 143 -14.95 4.13 -7.37
CA PHE A 143 -15.88 3.88 -6.29
C PHE A 143 -17.22 3.33 -6.81
N ALA A 144 -17.76 3.91 -7.88
CA ALA A 144 -18.99 3.43 -8.51
C ALA A 144 -18.83 1.99 -9.04
N VAL A 145 -17.72 1.69 -9.73
CA VAL A 145 -17.43 0.33 -10.23
C VAL A 145 -17.28 -0.66 -9.08
N GLY A 146 -16.49 -0.33 -8.05
CA GLY A 146 -16.29 -1.21 -6.90
C GLY A 146 -17.59 -1.51 -6.16
N THR A 147 -18.41 -0.48 -5.89
CA THR A 147 -19.70 -0.65 -5.21
C THR A 147 -20.71 -1.44 -6.04
N LEU A 148 -20.76 -1.23 -7.36
CA LEU A 148 -21.60 -2.00 -8.29
C LEU A 148 -21.23 -3.50 -8.25
N ILE A 149 -19.94 -3.82 -8.37
CA ILE A 149 -19.44 -5.20 -8.37
C ILE A 149 -19.77 -5.89 -7.06
N VAL A 150 -19.52 -5.23 -5.92
CA VAL A 150 -19.87 -5.81 -4.62
C VAL A 150 -21.38 -5.98 -4.48
N SER A 151 -22.18 -5.00 -4.93
CA SER A 151 -23.64 -5.09 -4.86
C SER A 151 -24.18 -6.30 -5.63
N TYR A 152 -23.63 -6.55 -6.82
CA TYR A 152 -23.95 -7.74 -7.61
C TYR A 152 -23.53 -9.05 -6.91
N GLY A 153 -22.37 -9.05 -6.25
CA GLY A 153 -21.84 -10.20 -5.53
C GLY A 153 -22.48 -10.49 -4.16
N ARG A 154 -23.33 -9.61 -3.61
CA ARG A 154 -23.94 -9.76 -2.27
C ARG A 154 -24.75 -11.05 -2.06
N GLY A 155 -25.21 -11.69 -3.13
CA GLY A 155 -25.86 -13.00 -3.06
C GLY A 155 -24.91 -14.19 -2.82
N LEU A 156 -23.59 -14.00 -3.02
CA LEU A 156 -22.60 -15.09 -3.01
C LEU A 156 -21.73 -15.11 -1.74
N THR A 157 -21.47 -13.98 -1.08
CA THR A 157 -20.63 -13.94 0.15
C THR A 157 -20.94 -12.69 0.99
N ALA A 158 -20.97 -12.83 2.32
CA ALA A 158 -21.08 -11.70 3.26
C ALA A 158 -19.74 -10.93 3.34
N ILE A 159 -19.53 -9.99 2.42
CA ILE A 159 -18.31 -9.17 2.34
C ILE A 159 -18.45 -7.97 3.28
N ASN A 160 -17.52 -7.81 4.22
CA ASN A 160 -17.44 -6.61 5.07
C ASN A 160 -16.79 -5.45 4.31
N ILE A 161 -17.60 -4.71 3.58
CA ILE A 161 -17.18 -3.56 2.75
C ILE A 161 -16.51 -2.47 3.60
N GLU A 162 -17.08 -2.17 4.75
CA GLU A 162 -16.59 -1.13 5.66
C GLU A 162 -15.15 -1.43 6.13
N GLY A 163 -14.85 -2.70 6.40
CA GLY A 163 -13.50 -3.14 6.77
C GLY A 163 -12.45 -2.93 5.66
N TYR A 164 -12.87 -2.94 4.39
CA TYR A 164 -11.98 -2.64 3.25
C TYR A 164 -11.92 -1.13 2.94
N LEU A 165 -13.00 -0.38 3.14
CA LEU A 165 -13.04 1.06 2.87
C LEU A 165 -12.28 1.88 3.92
N PHE A 166 -12.42 1.55 5.20
CA PHE A 166 -11.76 2.27 6.29
C PHE A 166 -10.42 1.65 6.70
N GLY A 167 -10.15 0.43 6.22
CA GLY A 167 -8.97 -0.34 6.56
C GLY A 167 -9.06 -0.97 7.94
N ASN A 168 -8.54 -2.19 8.06
CA ASN A 168 -8.42 -2.87 9.35
C ASN A 168 -7.03 -3.47 9.53
N LEU A 169 -6.21 -2.75 10.32
CA LEU A 169 -4.86 -3.20 10.67
C LEU A 169 -4.84 -4.50 11.47
N ALA A 170 -5.91 -4.85 12.17
CA ALA A 170 -5.97 -6.06 13.00
C ALA A 170 -6.08 -7.37 12.19
N VAL A 171 -6.39 -7.28 10.88
CA VAL A 171 -6.59 -8.45 9.99
C VAL A 171 -5.48 -8.53 8.92
N VAL A 172 -4.36 -7.85 9.15
CA VAL A 172 -3.19 -7.94 8.26
C VAL A 172 -2.65 -9.37 8.27
N THR A 173 -2.61 -9.99 7.09
CA THR A 173 -2.01 -11.32 6.92
C THR A 173 -0.49 -11.24 6.88
N VAL A 174 0.16 -12.39 7.08
CA VAL A 174 1.61 -12.57 6.95
C VAL A 174 2.09 -12.09 5.57
N GLU A 175 1.40 -12.52 4.52
CA GLU A 175 1.72 -12.20 3.14
C GLU A 175 1.54 -10.69 2.89
N GLY A 176 0.51 -10.08 3.46
CA GLY A 176 0.28 -8.64 3.37
C GLY A 176 1.39 -7.82 4.05
N ALA A 177 1.79 -8.20 5.26
CA ALA A 177 2.90 -7.54 5.97
C ALA A 177 4.23 -7.71 5.22
N ARG A 178 4.47 -8.86 4.61
CA ARG A 178 5.65 -9.13 3.77
C ARG A 178 5.63 -8.31 2.48
N LEU A 179 4.50 -8.23 1.80
CA LEU A 179 4.37 -7.42 0.59
C LEU A 179 4.61 -5.94 0.92
N MET A 180 4.00 -5.45 2.00
CA MET A 180 4.19 -4.07 2.45
C MET A 180 5.66 -3.78 2.78
N SER A 181 6.35 -4.67 3.49
CA SER A 181 7.77 -4.46 3.84
C SER A 181 8.67 -4.37 2.62
N VAL A 182 8.48 -5.24 1.63
CA VAL A 182 9.23 -5.20 0.36
C VAL A 182 8.95 -3.91 -0.40
N LEU A 183 7.67 -3.53 -0.55
CA LEU A 183 7.28 -2.30 -1.23
C LEU A 183 7.82 -1.05 -0.52
N SER A 184 7.77 -1.00 0.82
CA SER A 184 8.32 0.10 1.59
C SER A 184 9.82 0.27 1.37
N VAL A 185 10.59 -0.83 1.41
CA VAL A 185 12.03 -0.77 1.15
C VAL A 185 12.29 -0.29 -0.28
N LEU A 186 11.57 -0.81 -1.26
CA LEU A 186 11.70 -0.41 -2.67
C LEU A 186 11.43 1.08 -2.85
N VAL A 187 10.33 1.59 -2.28
CA VAL A 187 9.97 3.02 -2.38
C VAL A 187 11.00 3.91 -1.67
N VAL A 188 11.42 3.57 -0.44
CA VAL A 188 12.40 4.37 0.30
C VAL A 188 13.74 4.39 -0.44
N VAL A 189 14.22 3.24 -0.93
CA VAL A 189 15.46 3.16 -1.70
C VAL A 189 15.34 3.93 -3.01
N GLY A 190 14.22 3.75 -3.73
CA GLY A 190 13.95 4.46 -4.97
C GLY A 190 14.02 5.97 -4.79
N VAL A 191 13.27 6.50 -3.82
CA VAL A 191 13.27 7.93 -3.50
C VAL A 191 14.63 8.41 -2.99
N ALA A 192 15.36 7.62 -2.19
CA ALA A 192 16.69 8.01 -1.73
C ALA A 192 17.69 8.14 -2.88
N LEU A 193 17.64 7.23 -3.86
CA LEU A 193 18.52 7.24 -5.04
C LEU A 193 18.15 8.35 -6.03
N THR A 194 16.86 8.68 -6.14
CA THR A 194 16.34 9.67 -7.10
C THR A 194 15.95 11.01 -6.46
N TYR A 195 16.33 11.23 -5.19
CA TYR A 195 15.89 12.38 -4.40
C TYR A 195 16.16 13.71 -5.09
N LYS A 196 17.36 13.88 -5.66
CA LYS A 196 17.76 15.13 -6.32
C LYS A 196 16.93 15.39 -7.58
N GLN A 197 16.64 14.34 -8.35
CA GLN A 197 15.87 14.40 -9.58
C GLN A 197 14.40 14.69 -9.27
N LEU A 198 13.80 13.96 -8.31
CA LEU A 198 12.42 14.18 -7.88
C LEU A 198 12.23 15.60 -7.33
N LEU A 199 13.17 16.07 -6.51
CA LEU A 199 13.12 17.43 -5.95
C LEU A 199 13.20 18.49 -7.06
N PHE A 200 14.14 18.34 -8.00
CA PHE A 200 14.29 19.32 -9.08
C PHE A 200 13.07 19.37 -10.01
N ILE A 201 12.52 18.20 -10.38
CA ILE A 201 11.31 18.10 -11.21
C ILE A 201 10.09 18.69 -10.50
N THR A 202 10.00 18.52 -9.17
CA THR A 202 8.88 19.04 -8.38
C THR A 202 8.87 20.57 -8.31
N PHE A 203 10.04 21.22 -8.28
CA PHE A 203 10.12 22.68 -8.23
C PHE A 203 10.10 23.35 -9.60
N ASP A 204 10.78 22.78 -10.60
CA ASP A 204 10.80 23.34 -11.95
C ASP A 204 10.92 22.22 -13.00
N GLU A 205 9.77 21.77 -13.48
CA GLU A 205 9.67 20.75 -14.51
C GLU A 205 10.30 21.20 -15.84
N GLN A 206 10.21 22.49 -16.18
CA GLN A 206 10.72 23.02 -17.45
C GLN A 206 12.25 23.09 -17.42
N ALA A 207 12.83 23.60 -16.35
CA ALA A 207 14.29 23.60 -16.17
C ALA A 207 14.85 22.17 -16.10
N ALA A 208 14.13 21.23 -15.50
CA ALA A 208 14.52 19.82 -15.52
C ALA A 208 14.58 19.23 -16.95
N ARG A 209 13.61 19.57 -17.82
CA ARG A 209 13.64 19.18 -19.24
C ARG A 209 14.83 19.79 -19.97
N VAL A 210 15.12 21.08 -19.72
CA VAL A 210 16.30 21.75 -20.32
C VAL A 210 17.61 21.11 -19.84
N ALA A 211 17.69 20.70 -18.57
CA ALA A 211 18.81 19.98 -17.99
C ALA A 211 18.94 18.51 -18.44
N GLN A 212 18.17 18.10 -19.46
CA GLN A 212 18.19 16.74 -20.04
C GLN A 212 17.78 15.64 -19.06
N LEU A 213 17.00 15.94 -18.03
CA LEU A 213 16.37 14.91 -17.20
C LEU A 213 15.14 14.34 -17.92
N ASN A 214 14.99 13.01 -17.85
CA ASN A 214 13.83 12.32 -18.40
C ASN A 214 12.59 12.50 -17.50
N VAL A 215 11.98 13.68 -17.57
CA VAL A 215 10.79 14.04 -16.78
C VAL A 215 9.64 13.06 -17.00
N THR A 216 9.40 12.62 -18.24
CA THR A 216 8.34 11.66 -18.56
C THR A 216 8.53 10.31 -17.89
N GLY A 217 9.77 9.89 -17.62
CA GLY A 217 10.03 8.65 -16.88
C GLY A 217 9.89 8.78 -15.35
N TYR A 218 9.97 10.01 -14.81
CA TYR A 218 9.81 10.28 -13.38
C TYR A 218 8.36 10.68 -13.00
N ASN A 219 7.53 11.00 -13.99
CA ASN A 219 6.10 11.26 -13.87
C ASN A 219 5.30 9.97 -14.02
#